data_AF-A0A7Y7D5J3-F1
#
_entry.id   AF-A0A7Y7D5J3-F1
#
_cell.length_a   1.000
_cell.length_b   1.000
_cell.length_c   1.000
_cell.angle_alpha   90.00
_cell.angle_beta   90.00
_cell.angle_gamma   90.00
#
_symmetry.space_group_name_H-M   'P 1'
#
loop_
_entity.id
_entity.type
_entity.pdbx_description
1 polymer ?
#
loop_
_entity_poly.entity_id
_entity_poly.type
_entity_poly.pdbx_seq_one_letter_code
_entity_poly.pdbx_strand_id
1 'polypeptide(L)'
;MNIRLSAGLVALALLPGLSWADHRHHDHDDRRYVTERRCAVEPDFEYHEAVIGYEVSYRYRGRVYHTRTDHRPGKRIRVRVDVTPTRWQG
;
A
#
# COMPACT_ATOMS: atom_id res chain seq x y z
N MET A 1 21.59 6.95 5.10
CA MET A 1 21.90 8.10 6.00
C MET A 1 22.91 7.61 7.02
N ASN A 2 24.15 8.09 6.93
CA ASN A 2 25.27 7.59 7.74
C ASN A 2 25.50 8.55 8.90
N ILE A 3 25.40 8.09 10.14
CA ILE A 3 25.93 8.79 11.31
C ILE A 3 26.71 7.78 12.14
N ARG A 4 28.05 7.92 12.11
CA ARG A 4 28.98 7.28 13.04
C ARG A 4 29.21 8.25 14.20
N LEU A 5 29.06 7.79 15.44
CA LEU A 5 29.53 8.50 16.62
C LEU A 5 30.32 7.54 17.51
N SER A 6 31.64 7.72 17.51
CA SER A 6 32.59 7.16 18.45
C SER A 6 32.81 8.16 19.59
N ALA A 7 32.62 7.73 20.84
CA ALA A 7 33.13 8.45 22.00
C ALA A 7 33.84 7.45 22.91
N GLY A 8 35.12 7.72 23.16
CA GLY A 8 36.11 6.79 23.69
C GLY A 8 36.10 6.63 25.22
N LEU A 9 36.67 5.50 25.65
CA LEU A 9 37.08 5.17 27.01
C LEU A 9 38.12 6.15 27.54
N VAL A 10 38.01 6.58 28.82
CA VAL A 10 39.18 7.00 29.60
C VAL A 10 39.08 6.58 31.08
N ALA A 11 40.05 5.72 31.45
CA ALA A 11 40.76 5.50 32.71
C ALA A 11 40.02 5.15 34.03
N LEU A 12 40.20 3.89 34.45
CA LEU A 12 40.15 3.46 35.86
C LEU A 12 41.45 3.87 36.57
N ALA A 13 41.37 4.78 37.54
CA ALA A 13 42.45 5.05 38.47
C ALA A 13 42.35 4.08 39.67
N LEU A 14 43.31 3.15 39.78
CA LEU A 14 43.46 2.26 40.92
C LEU A 14 44.07 3.05 42.09
N LEU A 15 43.23 3.60 42.96
CA LEU A 15 43.65 4.15 44.26
C LEU A 15 43.43 3.07 45.33
N PRO A 16 44.49 2.49 45.93
CA PRO A 16 44.34 1.58 47.05
C PRO A 16 44.14 2.40 48.33
N GLY A 17 43.00 2.23 49.03
CA GLY A 17 42.89 2.60 50.44
C GLY A 17 41.87 3.68 50.84
N LEU A 18 40.62 3.59 50.39
CA LEU A 18 39.52 4.22 51.13
C LEU A 18 38.53 3.14 51.55
N SER A 19 38.36 2.99 52.87
CA SER A 19 37.35 2.15 53.51
C SER A 19 36.08 2.98 53.67
N TRP A 20 34.98 2.59 53.01
CA TRP A 20 33.70 3.30 53.04
C TRP A 20 32.69 2.41 53.79
N ALA A 21 31.90 2.97 54.71
CA ALA A 21 30.67 2.32 55.18
C ALA A 21 29.56 3.37 55.29
N ASP A 22 28.47 3.06 54.58
CA ASP A 22 27.43 3.95 54.10
C ASP A 22 26.16 3.86 54.98
N HIS A 23 25.34 4.91 55.02
CA HIS A 23 23.98 4.89 55.57
C HIS A 23 23.02 5.38 54.50
N ARG A 24 22.44 4.45 53.73
CA ARG A 24 21.40 4.77 52.75
C ARG A 24 20.33 3.68 52.72
N HIS A 25 19.15 4.04 53.22
CA HIS A 25 17.91 3.33 52.93
C HIS A 25 17.63 3.45 51.43
N HIS A 26 17.76 2.33 50.71
CA HIS A 26 17.32 2.21 49.33
C HIS A 26 15.85 1.80 49.32
N ASP A 27 14.97 2.76 49.03
CA ASP A 27 13.64 2.48 48.50
C ASP A 27 13.81 1.87 47.11
N HIS A 28 13.34 0.65 46.92
CA HIS A 28 13.54 -0.11 45.70
C HIS A 28 12.43 0.25 44.70
N ASP A 29 12.66 1.28 43.89
CA ASP A 29 11.86 1.55 42.69
C ASP A 29 12.17 0.47 41.65
N ASP A 30 11.40 -0.62 41.67
CA ASP A 30 11.54 -1.78 40.78
C ASP A 30 11.01 -1.44 39.38
N ARG A 31 11.65 -0.49 38.69
CA ARG A 31 11.43 -0.23 37.26
C ARG A 31 12.06 -1.37 36.46
N ARG A 32 11.30 -2.45 36.33
CA ARG A 32 11.63 -3.59 35.47
C ARG A 32 11.59 -3.14 34.00
N TYR A 33 12.76 -2.88 33.42
CA TYR A 33 12.90 -2.71 31.98
C TYR A 33 12.61 -4.04 31.29
N VAL A 34 11.44 -4.16 30.65
CA VAL A 34 11.09 -5.32 29.84
C VAL A 34 11.46 -5.03 28.39
N THR A 35 12.39 -5.81 27.84
CA THR A 35 12.69 -5.77 26.41
C THR A 35 11.57 -6.48 25.66
N GLU A 36 10.65 -5.72 25.07
CA GLU A 36 9.59 -6.26 24.23
C GLU A 36 10.00 -6.24 22.76
N ARG A 37 9.84 -7.38 22.08
CA ARG A 37 9.98 -7.44 20.63
C ARG A 37 8.79 -6.73 19.99
N ARG A 38 9.06 -5.68 19.22
CA ARG A 38 8.05 -5.02 18.38
C ARG A 38 8.19 -5.51 16.95
N CYS A 39 7.16 -6.19 16.45
CA CYS A 39 7.06 -6.50 15.03
C CYS A 39 6.67 -5.22 14.28
N ALA A 40 7.38 -4.92 13.19
CA ALA A 40 6.93 -3.91 12.24
C ALA A 40 5.83 -4.54 11.38
N VAL A 41 4.77 -3.78 11.12
CA VAL A 41 3.75 -4.16 10.13
C VAL A 41 4.22 -3.63 8.78
N GLU A 42 4.65 -4.54 7.91
CA GLU A 42 4.95 -4.20 6.52
C GLU A 42 3.67 -4.49 5.70
N PRO A 43 3.04 -3.48 5.09
CA PRO A 43 1.89 -3.70 4.23
C PRO A 43 2.34 -4.34 2.90
N ASP A 44 1.73 -5.47 2.56
CA ASP A 44 1.90 -6.10 1.25
C ASP A 44 0.75 -5.67 0.33
N PHE A 45 1.09 -5.17 -0.86
CA PHE A 45 0.12 -4.69 -1.85
C PHE A 45 0.26 -5.50 -3.15
N GLU A 46 -0.78 -6.25 -3.48
CA GLU A 46 -0.88 -6.95 -4.77
C GLU A 46 -1.77 -6.15 -5.73
N TYR A 47 -1.20 -5.76 -6.88
CA TYR A 47 -1.93 -5.06 -7.93
C TYR A 47 -2.34 -6.06 -9.01
N HIS A 48 -3.64 -6.09 -9.32
CA HIS A 48 -4.17 -6.93 -10.39
C HIS A 48 -4.76 -6.08 -11.51
N GLU A 49 -4.42 -6.45 -12.74
CA GLU A 49 -5.07 -5.91 -13.93
C GLU A 49 -6.34 -6.71 -14.24
N ALA A 50 -7.46 -6.02 -14.46
CA ALA A 50 -8.73 -6.63 -14.82
C ALA A 50 -9.27 -6.03 -16.12
N VAL A 51 -9.84 -6.88 -16.99
CA VAL A 51 -10.56 -6.42 -18.17
C VAL A 51 -11.91 -5.84 -17.73
N ILE A 52 -12.03 -4.51 -17.80
CA ILE A 52 -13.25 -3.76 -17.40
C ILE A 52 -14.29 -3.62 -18.53
N GLY A 53 -14.08 -4.30 -19.64
CA GLY A 53 -14.97 -4.32 -20.80
C GLY A 53 -14.24 -4.18 -22.14
N TYR A 54 -15.05 -4.12 -23.19
CA TYR A 54 -14.62 -4.10 -24.58
C TYR A 54 -15.31 -2.97 -25.31
N GLU A 55 -14.52 -2.15 -26.01
CA GLU A 55 -15.04 -1.20 -26.98
C GLU A 55 -15.26 -1.91 -28.32
N VAL A 56 -16.43 -1.71 -28.91
CA VAL A 56 -16.86 -2.41 -30.12
C VAL A 56 -17.21 -1.39 -31.19
N SER A 57 -16.42 -1.39 -32.26
CA SER A 57 -16.72 -0.63 -33.48
C SER A 57 -17.44 -1.52 -34.49
N TYR A 58 -18.56 -1.06 -35.05
CA TYR A 58 -19.29 -1.80 -36.08
C TYR A 58 -19.79 -0.89 -37.20
N ARG A 59 -19.87 -1.43 -38.43
CA ARG A 59 -20.32 -0.68 -39.62
C ARG A 59 -21.72 -1.09 -40.03
N TYR A 60 -22.63 -0.12 -40.09
CA TYR A 60 -24.00 -0.29 -40.57
C TYR A 60 -24.36 0.82 -41.54
N ARG A 61 -24.86 0.46 -42.74
CA ARG A 61 -25.21 1.42 -43.82
C ARG A 61 -24.09 2.45 -44.11
N GLY A 62 -22.84 1.99 -44.13
CA GLY A 62 -21.67 2.82 -44.42
C GLY A 62 -21.18 3.71 -43.26
N ARG A 63 -21.89 3.74 -42.13
CA ARG A 63 -21.50 4.51 -40.95
C ARG A 63 -20.89 3.58 -39.89
N VAL A 64 -19.86 4.07 -39.19
CA VAL A 64 -19.23 3.37 -38.07
C VAL A 64 -19.87 3.84 -36.77
N TYR A 65 -20.20 2.87 -35.91
CA TYR A 65 -20.80 3.08 -34.61
C TYR A 65 -19.93 2.42 -33.54
N HIS A 66 -20.02 2.94 -32.32
CA HIS A 66 -19.27 2.46 -31.17
C HIS A 66 -20.25 2.06 -30.06
N THR A 67 -19.99 0.94 -29.41
CA THR A 67 -20.70 0.51 -28.22
C THR A 67 -19.74 -0.14 -27.25
N ARG A 68 -20.12 -0.26 -25.98
CA ARG A 68 -19.33 -0.92 -24.95
C ARG A 68 -20.05 -2.17 -24.48
N THR A 69 -19.29 -3.24 -24.26
CA THR A 69 -19.81 -4.47 -23.67
C THR A 69 -18.87 -4.97 -22.58
N ASP A 70 -19.49 -5.52 -21.56
CA ASP A 70 -18.92 -6.15 -20.38
C ASP A 70 -18.37 -7.55 -20.69
N HIS A 71 -18.84 -8.19 -21.76
CA HIS A 71 -18.41 -9.53 -22.18
C HIS A 71 -17.65 -9.49 -23.50
N ARG A 72 -16.73 -10.45 -23.71
CA ARG A 72 -15.92 -10.48 -24.93
C ARG A 72 -16.84 -10.55 -26.17
N PRO A 73 -16.79 -9.55 -27.07
CA PRO A 73 -17.61 -9.58 -28.28
C PRO A 73 -17.14 -10.75 -29.14
N GLY A 74 -18.05 -11.68 -29.42
CA GLY A 74 -17.78 -12.80 -30.32
C GLY A 74 -17.65 -12.33 -31.78
N LYS A 75 -17.72 -13.27 -32.73
CA LYS A 75 -17.68 -12.95 -34.17
C LYS A 75 -18.88 -12.13 -34.67
N ARG A 76 -19.91 -11.94 -33.83
CA ARG A 76 -21.17 -11.28 -34.18
C ARG A 76 -21.68 -10.47 -32.99
N ILE A 77 -22.34 -9.36 -33.28
CA ILE A 77 -22.99 -8.50 -32.29
C ILE A 77 -24.48 -8.35 -32.61
N ARG A 78 -25.33 -8.21 -31.59
CA ARG A 78 -26.76 -7.94 -31.78
C ARG A 78 -26.97 -6.43 -31.88
N VAL A 79 -27.53 -5.98 -32.99
CA VAL A 79 -27.86 -4.57 -33.23
C VAL A 79 -29.38 -4.43 -33.24
N ARG A 80 -29.93 -3.56 -32.38
CA ARG A 80 -31.34 -3.16 -32.43
C ARG A 80 -31.45 -1.89 -33.28
N VAL A 81 -32.39 -1.87 -34.22
CA VAL A 81 -32.64 -0.74 -35.09
C VAL A 81 -34.11 -0.36 -34.93
N ASP A 82 -34.35 0.85 -34.45
CA ASP A 82 -35.69 1.44 -34.36
C ASP A 82 -35.87 2.40 -35.54
N VAL A 83 -36.79 2.07 -36.44
CA VAL A 83 -37.10 2.89 -37.63
C VAL A 83 -38.50 3.45 -37.48
N THR A 84 -38.61 4.78 -37.46
CA THR A 84 -39.91 5.47 -37.51
C THR A 84 -40.07 6.14 -38.87
N PRO A 85 -41.04 5.72 -39.71
CA PRO A 85 -41.30 6.35 -41.00
C PRO A 85 -41.86 7.77 -40.80
N THR A 86 -41.48 8.70 -41.67
CA THR A 86 -42.03 10.07 -41.69
C THR A 86 -43.18 10.17 -42.67
N ARG A 87 -44.16 11.03 -42.38
CA ARG A 87 -45.29 11.30 -43.30
C ARG A 87 -44.72 11.87 -44.60
N TRP A 88 -44.99 11.18 -45.70
CA TRP A 88 -44.72 11.66 -47.05
C TRP A 88 -45.71 12.76 -47.40
N GLN A 89 -45.22 13.88 -47.95
CA GLN A 89 -46.02 14.96 -48.50
C GLN A 89 -45.58 15.14 -49.96
N GLY A 90 -46.37 14.62 -50.89
CA GLY A 90 -46.16 14.75 -52.31
C GLY A 90 -47.45 14.47 -53.07
#